data_AF-A0A7T1HRY9-F1
#
_entry.id   AF-A0A7T1HRY9-F1
#
_cell.length_a   1.000
_cell.length_b   1.000
_cell.length_c   1.000
_cell.angle_alpha   90.00
_cell.angle_beta   90.00
_cell.angle_gamma   90.00
#
_symmetry.space_group_name_H-M   'P 1'
#
loop_
_entity.id
_entity.type
_entity.pdbx_description
1 polymer ?
#
loop_
_entity_poly.entity_id
_entity_poly.type
_entity_poly.pdbx_seq_one_letter_code
_entity_poly.pdbx_strand_id
1 'polypeptide(L)' 'MQTPPRPAPRETTEAMVRNIGRELAEIEQAIGRCRGDLIAEPKLTGTWMAHLLISTTELLRNLLIESAKRPQRINGSG' A
#
# COMPACT_ATOMS: atom_id res chain seq x y z
N MET A 1 -1.80 26.06 26.34
CA MET A 1 -1.01 25.48 25.23
C MET A 1 -1.65 24.17 24.83
N GLN A 2 -2.25 24.07 23.64
CA GLN A 2 -2.78 22.79 23.14
C GLN A 2 -1.60 21.92 22.69
N THR A 3 -1.46 20.74 23.28
CA THR A 3 -0.52 19.72 22.81
C THR A 3 -0.95 19.29 21.40
N PRO A 4 -0.06 19.32 20.40
CA PRO A 4 -0.41 18.84 19.08
C PRO A 4 -0.80 17.35 19.17
N PRO A 5 -1.79 16.90 18.38
CA PRO A 5 -2.17 15.50 18.34
C PRO A 5 -0.94 14.66 18.01
N ARG A 6 -0.66 13.65 18.83
CA ARG A 6 0.41 12.70 18.56
C ARG A 6 0.19 12.10 17.18
N PRO A 7 1.20 12.08 16.29
CA PRO A 7 1.07 11.38 15.02
C PRO A 7 0.68 9.94 15.32
N ALA A 8 -0.39 9.46 14.67
CA ALA A 8 -0.74 8.05 14.73
C ALA A 8 0.49 7.21 14.31
N PRO A 9 0.70 6.03 14.92
CA PRO A 9 1.76 5.14 14.49
C PRO A 9 1.60 4.88 12.98
N ARG A 10 2.62 5.22 12.19
CA ARG A 10 2.62 4.84 10.77
C ARG A 10 2.59 3.33 10.68
N GLU A 11 1.70 2.80 9.85
CA GLU A 11 1.75 1.40 9.44
C GLU A 11 3.15 1.10 8.89
N THR A 12 3.72 -0.04 9.28
CA THR A 12 5.03 -0.44 8.77
C THR A 12 4.91 -0.84 7.30
N THR A 13 5.97 -0.62 6.52
CA THR A 13 6.03 -1.06 5.12
C THR A 13 5.67 -2.55 4.97
N GLU A 14 6.13 -3.39 5.90
CA GLU A 14 5.82 -4.83 5.91
C GLU A 14 4.34 -5.12 6.16
N ALA A 15 3.70 -4.41 7.10
CA ALA A 15 2.26 -4.55 7.35
C ALA A 15 1.44 -4.14 6.13
N MET A 16 1.84 -3.04 5.47
CA MET A 16 1.15 -2.54 4.29
C MET A 16 1.31 -3.49 3.08
N VAL A 17 2.48 -4.11 2.90
CA VAL A 17 2.66 -5.18 1.89
C VAL A 17 1.74 -6.37 2.15
N ARG A 18 1.65 -6.83 3.41
CA ARG A 18 0.72 -7.90 3.79
C ARG A 18 -0.73 -7.51 3.54
N ASN A 19 -1.10 -6.26 3.82
CA ASN A 19 -2.44 -5.78 3.61
C ASN A 19 -2.80 -5.72 2.12
N ILE A 20 -1.94 -5.14 1.29
CA ILE A 20 -2.11 -5.14 -0.18
C ILE A 20 -2.23 -6.57 -0.71
N GLY A 21 -1.42 -7.51 -0.22
CA GLY A 21 -1.51 -8.92 -0.61
C GLY A 21 -2.86 -9.56 -0.29
N ARG A 22 -3.44 -9.25 0.88
CA ARG A 22 -4.79 -9.69 1.28
C ARG A 22 -5.86 -9.07 0.39
N GLU A 23 -5.79 -7.74 0.18
CA GLU A 23 -6.73 -7.01 -0.67
C GLU A 23 -6.74 -7.57 -2.09
N LEU A 24 -5.57 -7.89 -2.67
CA LEU A 24 -5.48 -8.52 -3.99
C LEU A 24 -6.23 -9.85 -4.07
N ALA A 25 -6.11 -10.70 -3.05
CA ALA A 25 -6.85 -11.98 -3.01
C ALA A 25 -8.37 -11.77 -2.91
N GLU A 26 -8.81 -10.78 -2.11
CA GLU A 26 -10.22 -10.41 -2.00
C GLU A 26 -10.78 -9.84 -3.32
N ILE A 27 -9.98 -9.01 -4.01
CA ILE A 27 -10.30 -8.45 -5.32
C ILE A 27 -10.47 -9.55 -6.36
N GLU A 28 -9.51 -10.48 -6.45
CA GLU A 28 -9.57 -11.61 -7.38
C GLU A 28 -10.85 -12.43 -7.17
N GLN A 29 -11.16 -12.72 -5.91
CA GLN A 29 -12.38 -13.45 -5.56
C GLN A 29 -13.65 -12.66 -5.91
N ALA A 30 -13.67 -11.35 -5.67
CA ALA A 30 -14.82 -10.50 -5.96
C ALA A 30 -15.07 -10.33 -7.47
N ILE A 31 -14.01 -10.15 -8.27
CA ILE A 31 -14.09 -10.13 -9.73
C ILE A 31 -14.61 -11.46 -10.24
N GLY A 32 -14.12 -12.58 -9.71
CA GLY A 32 -14.60 -13.92 -10.06
C GLY A 32 -16.10 -14.11 -9.85
N ARG A 33 -16.69 -13.48 -8.82
CA ARG A 33 -18.15 -13.54 -8.53
C ARG A 33 -19.00 -12.73 -9.50
N CYS A 34 -18.45 -11.72 -10.14
CA CYS A 34 -19.16 -10.82 -11.06
C CYS A 34 -18.81 -11.06 -12.53
N ARG A 35 -18.00 -12.09 -12.82
CA ARG A 35 -17.47 -12.34 -14.17
C ARG A 35 -18.59 -12.52 -15.19
N GLY A 36 -18.51 -11.78 -16.28
CA GLY A 36 -19.50 -11.76 -17.37
C GLY A 36 -20.64 -10.76 -17.16
N ASP A 37 -20.74 -10.11 -16.00
CA ASP A 37 -21.68 -9.00 -15.79
C ASP A 37 -21.13 -7.72 -16.41
N LEU A 38 -21.81 -7.23 -17.45
CA LEU A 38 -21.40 -6.06 -18.25
C LEU A 38 -21.33 -4.74 -17.47
N ILE A 39 -21.92 -4.66 -16.27
CA ILE A 39 -21.95 -3.45 -15.44
C ILE A 39 -21.13 -3.66 -14.17
N ALA A 40 -21.32 -4.78 -13.49
CA ALA A 40 -20.66 -5.04 -12.21
C ALA A 40 -19.17 -5.33 -12.39
N GLU A 41 -18.77 -6.13 -13.39
CA GLU A 41 -17.35 -6.49 -13.59
C GLU A 41 -16.47 -5.27 -13.92
N PRO A 42 -16.83 -4.37 -14.86
CA PRO A 42 -16.00 -3.20 -15.15
C PRO A 42 -15.96 -2.21 -13.99
N LYS A 43 -17.10 -1.99 -13.30
CA LYS A 43 -17.18 -1.06 -12.17
C LYS A 43 -16.30 -1.53 -11.02
N LEU A 44 -16.42 -2.81 -10.66
CA LEU A 44 -15.66 -3.40 -9.57
C LEU A 44 -14.16 -3.41 -9.91
N THR A 45 -13.80 -3.81 -11.13
CA THR A 45 -12.41 -3.78 -11.61
C THR A 45 -11.81 -2.37 -11.55
N GLY A 46 -12.54 -1.36 -12.05
CA GLY A 46 -12.06 0.02 -12.05
C GLY A 46 -11.87 0.60 -10.65
N THR A 47 -12.82 0.36 -9.73
CA THR A 47 -12.69 0.78 -8.33
C THR A 47 -11.47 0.15 -7.66
N TRP A 48 -11.24 -1.14 -7.88
CA TRP A 48 -10.11 -1.84 -7.26
C TRP A 48 -8.76 -1.45 -7.86
N MET A 49 -8.68 -1.21 -9.17
CA MET A 49 -7.47 -0.65 -9.78
C MET A 49 -7.11 0.71 -9.19
N ALA A 50 -8.11 1.58 -8.97
CA ALA A 50 -7.88 2.88 -8.35
C ALA A 50 -7.36 2.75 -6.91
N HIS A 51 -7.93 1.84 -6.12
CA HIS A 51 -7.47 1.56 -4.76
C HIS A 51 -6.01 1.06 -4.73
N LEU A 52 -5.67 0.10 -5.60
CA LEU A 52 -4.31 -0.43 -5.68
C LEU A 52 -3.28 0.65 -6.06
N LEU A 53 -3.62 1.57 -6.97
CA LEU A 53 -2.73 2.68 -7.34
C LEU A 53 -2.45 3.62 -6.16
N ILE A 54 -3.45 3.86 -5.31
CA ILE A 54 -3.28 4.68 -4.11
C ILE A 54 -2.38 3.95 -3.10
N SER A 55 -2.70 2.71 -2.75
CA SER A 55 -1.94 1.92 -1.78
C SER A 55 -0.48 1.70 -2.21
N THR A 56 -0.23 1.47 -3.50
CA THR A 56 1.13 1.34 -4.03
C THR A 56 1.92 2.65 -4.00
N THR A 57 1.27 3.78 -4.22
CA THR A 57 1.90 5.10 -4.08
C THR A 57 2.35 5.35 -2.64
N GLU A 58 1.52 4.99 -1.67
CA GLU A 58 1.87 5.09 -0.24
C GLU A 58 3.03 4.15 0.14
N LEU A 59 3.03 2.92 -0.42
CA LEU A 59 4.13 1.98 -0.26
C LEU A 59 5.45 2.50 -0.79
N LEU A 60 5.46 3.03 -2.01
CA LEU A 60 6.67 3.62 -2.59
C LEU A 60 7.18 4.78 -1.73
N ARG A 61 6.28 5.64 -1.24
CA ARG A 61 6.66 6.76 -0.37
C ARG A 61 7.31 6.27 0.93
N ASN A 62 6.74 5.25 1.57
CA ASN A 62 7.28 4.70 2.81
C ASN A 62 8.64 4.04 2.58
N LEU A 63 8.79 3.27 1.49
CA LEU A 63 10.06 2.66 1.09
C LEU A 63 11.16 3.70 0.85
N LEU A 64 10.84 4.80 0.17
CA LEU A 64 11.80 5.89 -0.06
C LEU A 64 12.24 6.55 1.25
N ILE A 65 11.30 6.78 2.17
CA ILE A 65 11.60 7.35 3.50
C ILE A 65 12.49 6.40 4.31
N GLU A 66 12.16 5.11 4.35
CA GLU A 66 12.94 4.10 5.07
C GLU A 66 14.35 3.95 4.49
N SER A 67 14.46 3.92 3.16
CA SER A 67 15.74 3.81 2.46
C SER A 67 16.62 5.05 2.67
N ALA A 68 16.04 6.25 2.67
CA ALA A 68 16.76 7.49 2.95
C ALA A 68 17.23 7.59 4.42
N LYS A 69 16.49 7.00 5.36
CA LYS A 69 16.85 6.98 6.79
C LYS A 69 17.97 6.01 7.14
N ARG A 70 18.39 5.13 6.23
CA ARG A 70 19.50 4.20 6.45
C ARG A 70 20.78 4.87 5.92
N PRO A 71 21.62 5.51 6.76
CA PRO A 71 22.93 5.92 6.28
C PRO A 71 23.68 4.62 5.96
N GLN A 72 24.04 4.41 4.71
CA GLN A 72 25.08 3.45 4.39
C GLN A 72 26.33 3.96 5.09
N ARG A 73 26.63 3.41 6.28
CA ARG A 73 27.96 3.55 6.85
C ARG A 73 28.89 2.92 5.84
N ILE A 74 29.52 3.76 5.04
CA ILE A 74 30.68 3.41 4.26
C ILE A 74 31.67 2.94 5.34
N ASN A 75 31.82 1.64 5.53
CA ASN A 75 32.90 1.09 6.32
C ASN A 75 34.16 1.42 5.54
N GLY A 76 34.71 2.63 5.78
CA GLY A 76 36.04 2.98 5.37
C GLY A 76 36.99 2.01 6.04
N SER A 77 37.49 1.06 5.28
CA SER A 77 38.71 0.35 5.61
C SER A 77 39.85 1.36 5.44
N GLY A 78 40.42 1.81 6.55
CA GLY A 78 41.57 2.70 6.63
C GLY A 78 42.18 2.63 8.02
#